data_AF-A0A1Q6XGL0-F1
#
_entry.id   AF-A0A1Q6XGL0-F1
#
_cell.length_a   1.000
_cell.length_b   1.000
_cell.length_c   1.000
_cell.angle_alpha   90.00
_cell.angle_beta   90.00
_cell.angle_gamma   90.00
#
_symmetry.space_group_name_H-M   'P 1'
#
loop_
_entity.id
_entity.type
_entity.pdbx_description
1 polymer ?
#
loop_
_entity_poly.entity_id
_entity_poly.type
_entity_poly.pdbx_seq_one_letter_code
_entity_poly.pdbx_strand_id
1 'polypeptide(L)'
;MMGLQPSLSFIERCELVEISSHGCQLLAPRPLPRLTRIRLDRLTRVAITVAQVMRSTPVESTAVKMWRVGLELETPGNIWGIAQPPRDWVTTP
;
A
#
# COMPACT_ATOMS: atom_id res chain seq x y z
N MET A 1 -2.18 -33.83 10.28
CA MET A 1 -1.99 -32.79 11.31
C MET A 1 -1.79 -31.47 10.59
N MET A 2 -2.87 -30.73 10.32
CA MET A 2 -2.77 -29.42 9.66
C MET A 2 -2.42 -28.38 10.72
N GLY A 3 -1.13 -28.02 10.79
CA GLY A 3 -0.70 -26.87 11.57
C GLY A 3 -1.28 -25.62 10.93
N LEU A 4 -2.23 -24.97 11.62
CA LEU A 4 -2.69 -23.64 11.27
C LEU A 4 -1.45 -22.73 11.33
N GLN A 5 -0.89 -22.34 10.18
CA GLN A 5 0.17 -21.34 10.18
C GLN A 5 -0.41 -20.09 10.85
N PRO A 6 0.20 -19.56 11.92
CA PRO A 6 -0.24 -18.30 12.45
C PRO A 6 -0.14 -17.30 11.32
N SER A 7 -1.28 -16.70 10.95
CA SER A 7 -1.30 -15.57 10.04
C SER A 7 -0.49 -14.47 10.71
N LEU A 8 0.80 -14.39 10.39
CA LEU A 8 1.72 -13.42 10.96
C LEU A 8 1.21 -12.04 10.55
N SER A 9 0.43 -11.41 11.43
CA SER A 9 -0.07 -10.07 11.20
C SER A 9 1.11 -9.12 11.33
N PHE A 10 1.60 -8.65 10.19
CA PHE A 10 2.62 -7.62 10.14
C PHE A 10 1.95 -6.25 10.10
N ILE A 11 2.32 -5.40 11.05
CA ILE A 11 1.91 -3.99 11.10
C ILE A 11 3.19 -3.17 11.07
N GLU A 12 3.30 -2.28 10.10
CA GLU A 12 4.46 -1.43 9.91
C GLU A 12 4.01 -0.02 9.57
N ARG A 13 4.73 0.97 10.09
CA ARG A 13 4.56 2.35 9.65
C ARG A 13 5.45 2.58 8.45
N CYS A 14 4.84 2.72 7.28
CA CYS A 14 5.53 3.02 6.03
C CYS A 14 5.39 4.49 5.66
N GLU A 15 6.39 5.01 4.94
CA GLU A 15 6.31 6.31 4.29
C GLU A 15 5.58 6.18 2.96
N LEU A 16 4.61 7.06 2.71
CA LEU A 16 3.86 7.12 1.46
C LEU A 16 4.61 8.03 0.48
N VAL A 17 4.92 7.52 -0.71
CA VAL A 17 5.71 8.23 -1.72
C VAL A 17 4.81 8.85 -2.78
N GLU A 18 3.88 8.06 -3.31
CA GLU A 18 2.97 8.46 -4.39
C GLU A 18 1.57 7.88 -4.14
N ILE A 19 0.54 8.57 -4.64
CA ILE A 19 -0.86 8.13 -4.56
C ILE A 19 -1.58 8.38 -5.89
N SER A 20 -2.53 7.50 -6.20
CA SER A 20 -3.47 7.62 -7.32
C SER A 20 -4.84 7.09 -6.89
N SER A 21 -5.88 7.29 -7.71
CA SER A 21 -7.18 6.65 -7.46
C SER A 21 -7.10 5.12 -7.38
N HIS A 22 -6.12 4.51 -8.03
CA HIS A 22 -6.00 3.05 -8.10
C HIS A 22 -5.05 2.48 -7.05
N GLY A 23 -4.28 3.28 -6.34
CA GLY A 23 -3.13 2.73 -5.63
C GLY A 23 -2.26 3.74 -4.94
N CYS A 24 -1.18 3.22 -4.40
CA CYS A 24 -0.09 4.03 -3.89
C CYS A 24 1.24 3.31 -4.00
N GLN A 25 2.29 4.09 -3.79
CA GLN A 25 3.63 3.57 -3.57
C GLN A 25 4.08 3.95 -2.16
N LEU A 26 4.69 3.00 -1.45
CA LEU A 26 5.26 3.22 -0.14
C LEU A 26 6.72 2.74 -0.05
N LEU A 27 7.43 3.23 0.96
CA LEU A 27 8.73 2.71 1.36
C LEU A 27 8.56 1.74 2.54
N ALA A 28 9.15 0.56 2.40
CA ALA A 28 9.16 -0.48 3.44
C ALA A 28 10.61 -0.94 3.72
N PRO A 29 10.92 -1.42 4.93
CA PRO A 29 12.25 -1.92 5.28
C PRO A 29 12.57 -3.29 4.64
N ARG A 30 11.57 -3.94 4.04
CA ARG A 30 11.68 -5.28 3.43
C ARG A 30 10.74 -5.42 2.23
N PRO A 31 11.04 -6.33 1.29
CA PRO A 31 10.14 -6.58 0.18
C PRO A 31 8.86 -7.23 0.69
N LEU A 32 7.73 -6.86 0.10
CA LEU A 32 6.48 -7.58 0.29
C LEU A 32 6.24 -8.52 -0.91
N PRO A 33 5.79 -9.78 -0.69
CA PRO A 33 5.53 -10.70 -1.79
C PRO A 33 4.41 -10.18 -2.68
N ARG A 34 4.57 -10.35 -4.00
CA ARG A 34 3.53 -9.99 -4.98
C ARG A 34 2.23 -10.75 -4.67
N LEU A 35 1.09 -10.10 -4.95
CA LEU A 35 -0.26 -10.58 -4.69
C LEU A 35 -0.65 -10.68 -3.20
N THR A 36 0.23 -10.29 -2.27
CA THR A 36 -0.12 -10.20 -0.85
C THR A 36 -1.20 -9.14 -0.65
N ARG A 37 -2.30 -9.53 -0.02
CA ARG A 37 -3.37 -8.63 0.40
C ARG A 37 -2.97 -7.92 1.69
N ILE A 38 -3.04 -6.60 1.71
CA ILE A 38 -2.62 -5.76 2.82
C ILE A 38 -3.76 -4.84 3.22
N ARG A 39 -3.95 -4.69 4.52
CA ARG A 39 -4.80 -3.65 5.07
C ARG A 39 -3.99 -2.37 5.18
N LEU A 40 -4.43 -1.33 4.49
CA LEU A 40 -3.86 0.01 4.60
C LEU A 40 -4.69 0.80 5.61
N ASP A 41 -4.02 1.18 6.69
CA ASP A 41 -4.58 2.02 7.74
C ASP A 41 -3.88 3.38 7.70
N ARG A 42 -4.64 4.43 7.38
CA ARG A 42 -4.10 5.78 7.48
C ARG A 42 -4.12 6.18 8.94
N LEU A 43 -2.97 6.61 9.46
CA LEU A 43 -2.82 7.06 10.85
C LEU A 43 -3.79 8.19 11.24
N THR A 44 -4.30 8.95 10.26
CA THR A 44 -5.34 9.97 10.45
C THR A 44 -6.76 9.39 10.61
N ARG A 45 -6.92 8.05 10.57
CA ARG A 45 -8.16 7.27 10.75
C ARG A 45 -9.33 7.62 9.83
N VAL A 46 -9.07 8.28 8.71
CA VAL A 46 -10.12 8.72 7.77
C VAL A 46 -10.66 7.55 6.93
N ALA A 47 -9.82 6.56 6.61
CA ALA A 47 -10.22 5.41 5.82
C ALA A 47 -9.30 4.21 6.10
N ILE A 48 -9.90 3.02 6.13
CA ILE A 48 -9.21 1.74 6.05
C ILE A 48 -9.58 1.14 4.71
N THR A 49 -8.58 0.71 3.94
CA THR A 49 -8.80 0.04 2.67
C THR A 49 -7.99 -1.25 2.59
N VAL A 50 -8.29 -2.04 1.58
CA VAL A 50 -7.49 -3.20 1.20
C VAL A 50 -6.79 -2.93 -0.11
N ALA A 51 -5.52 -3.29 -0.17
CA ALA A 51 -4.71 -3.23 -1.38
C ALA A 51 -3.96 -4.54 -1.59
N GLN A 52 -3.47 -4.75 -2.80
CA GLN A 52 -2.64 -5.87 -3.19
C GLN A 52 -1.24 -5.39 -3.58
N VAL A 53 -0.21 -6.12 -3.16
CA VAL A 53 1.17 -5.86 -3.62
C VAL A 53 1.30 -6.19 -5.10
N MET A 54 1.61 -5.18 -5.91
CA MET A 54 1.87 -5.36 -7.33
C MET A 54 3.34 -5.53 -7.64
N ARG A 55 4.20 -4.85 -6.88
CA ARG A 55 5.66 -4.89 -7.07
C ARG A 55 6.41 -4.46 -5.80
N SER A 56 7.57 -5.07 -5.57
CA SER A 56 8.57 -4.60 -4.60
C SER A 56 9.92 -4.45 -5.31
N THR A 57 10.47 -3.24 -5.36
CA THR A 57 11.79 -2.97 -5.95
C THR A 57 12.73 -2.37 -4.90
N PRO A 58 14.01 -2.80 -4.84
CA PRO A 58 14.96 -2.20 -3.93
C PRO A 58 15.18 -0.72 -4.32
N VAL A 59 15.38 0.13 -3.31
CA VAL A 59 15.85 1.50 -3.51
C VAL A 59 17.36 1.48 -3.40
N GLU A 60 18.05 1.98 -4.42
CA GLU A 60 19.50 2.15 -4.36
C GLU A 60 19.83 3.28 -3.37
N SER A 61 20.34 2.89 -2.21
CA SER A 61 20.83 3.80 -1.18
C SER A 61 22.02 3.16 -0.49
N THR A 62 23.03 3.98 -0.16
CA THR A 62 24.27 3.54 0.48
C THR A 62 24.13 3.32 1.99
N ALA A 63 23.08 3.87 2.62
CA ALA A 63 22.94 3.89 4.07
C ALA A 63 21.92 2.88 4.62
N VAL A 64 20.76 2.73 3.97
CA VAL A 64 19.67 1.87 4.45
C VAL A 64 19.01 1.14 3.28
N LYS A 65 18.87 -0.17 3.40
CA LYS A 65 18.17 -1.00 2.41
C LYS A 65 16.66 -0.83 2.56
N MET A 66 16.06 -0.01 1.70
CA MET A 66 14.62 0.19 1.62
C MET A 66 14.05 -0.42 0.34
N TRP A 67 12.74 -0.63 0.34
CA TRP A 67 11.99 -1.18 -0.79
C TRP A 67 10.85 -0.25 -1.16
N ARG A 68 10.78 0.12 -2.44
CA ARG A 68 9.59 0.73 -3.03
C ARG A 68 8.58 -0.37 -3.29
N VAL A 69 7.45 -0.30 -2.61
CA VAL A 69 6.34 -1.25 -2.77
C VAL A 69 5.17 -0.54 -3.43
N GLY A 70 4.80 -1.01 -4.61
CA GLY A 70 3.62 -0.54 -5.35
C GLY A 70 2.39 -1.37 -4.96
N LEU A 71 1.32 -0.67 -4.59
CA LEU A 71 0.07 -1.23 -4.12
C LEU A 71 -1.08 -0.81 -5.03
N GLU A 72 -1.94 -1.77 -5.35
CA GLU A 72 -3.20 -1.54 -6.06
C GLU A 72 -4.37 -1.71 -5.10
N LEU A 73 -5.23 -0.71 -5.01
CA LEU A 73 -6.44 -0.74 -4.19
C LEU A 73 -7.44 -1.72 -4.80
N GLU A 74 -8.06 -2.53 -3.97
CA GLU A 74 -9.16 -3.39 -4.43
C GLU A 74 -10.41 -2.59 -4.79
N THR A 75 -10.58 -1.43 -4.16
CA THR A 75 -11.63 -0.47 -4.50
C THR A 75 -10.97 0.86 -4.81
N PRO A 76 -10.80 1.20 -6.10
CA PRO A 76 -10.29 2.49 -6.51
C PRO A 76 -11.15 3.66 -6.03
N GLY A 77 -10.53 4.82 -5.83
CA GLY A 77 -11.21 6.07 -5.51
C GLY A 77 -10.38 7.02 -4.66
N ASN A 78 -11.01 8.11 -4.22
CA ASN A 78 -10.38 9.13 -3.38
C ASN A 78 -10.35 8.73 -1.88
N ILE A 79 -9.75 7.58 -1.58
CA ILE A 79 -9.53 7.13 -0.19
C ILE A 79 -8.47 7.97 0.55
N TRP A 80 -7.78 8.83 -0.20
CA TRP A 80 -6.73 9.72 0.28
C TRP A 80 -7.30 11.02 0.90
N GLY A 81 -8.61 11.26 0.78
CA GLY A 81 -9.27 12.42 1.37
C GLY A 81 -8.80 13.74 0.76
N ILE A 82 -8.42 13.72 -0.52
CA ILE A 82 -8.03 14.95 -1.23
C ILE A 82 -9.31 15.74 -1.51
N ALA A 83 -9.41 16.97 -1.00
CA ALA A 83 -10.61 17.79 -1.16
C ALA A 83 -10.96 18.08 -2.63
N GLN A 84 -9.94 18.24 -3.48
CA GLN A 84 -10.06 18.44 -4.92
C GLN A 84 -9.15 17.44 -5.64
N PRO A 85 -9.59 16.18 -5.82
CA PRO A 85 -8.76 15.17 -6.45
C PRO A 85 -8.60 15.47 -7.96
N PRO A 86 -7.57 14.91 -8.61
CA PRO A 86 -7.48 14.89 -10.06
C PRO A 86 -8.79 14.40 -10.71
N ARG A 87 -9.15 14.98 -11.86
CA ARG A 87 -10.44 14.73 -12.51
C ARG A 87 -10.66 13.24 -12.83
N ASP A 88 -9.59 12.54 -13.16
CA ASP A 88 -9.56 11.12 -13.47
C ASP A 88 -9.85 10.21 -12.25
N TRP A 89 -9.74 10.73 -11.02
CA TRP A 89 -10.04 9.95 -9.81
C TRP A 89 -11.54 9.83 -9.52
N VAL A 90 -12.35 10.71 -10.09
CA VAL A 90 -13.80 10.77 -9.91
C VAL A 90 -14.53 9.93 -10.97
N THR A 91 -13.81 9.52 -12.02
CA THR A 91 -14.27 8.62 -13.06
C THR A 91 -13.88 7.18 -12.71
N THR A 92 -14.61 6.57 -11.78
CA THR A 92 -14.80 5.13 -11.85
C THR A 92 -16.31 4.87 -11.88
N PRO A 93 -16.83 4.24 -12.96
CA PRO A 93 -18.24 3.91 -13.08
C PRO A 93 -18.69 2.87 -12.06
#